data_AF-A0A0C9UGL5-F1
#
_entry.id   AF-A0A0C9UGL5-F1
#
_cell.length_a   1.000
_cell.length_b   1.000
_cell.length_c   1.000
_cell.angle_alpha   90.00
_cell.angle_beta   90.00
_cell.angle_gamma   90.00
#
_symmetry.space_group_name_H-M   'P 1'
#
loop_
_entity.id
_entity.type
_entity.pdbx_description
1 polymer ?
#
loop_
_entity_poly.entity_id
_entity_poly.type
_entity_poly.pdbx_seq_one_letter_code
_entity_poly.pdbx_strand_id
1 'polypeptide(L)' 'DTNKFIPERYFMPGVRDPALTGAFGFGRRICPGSHMAENSLFIKIASMLQVFDISGPRDATGRELPLEYTFSSGFFSH' A
#
# COMPACT_ATOMS: atom_id res chain seq x y z
N ASP A 1 11.06 -14.32 -0.43
CA ASP A 1 11.69 -12.99 -0.49
C ASP A 1 10.73 -11.99 0.10
N THR A 2 11.09 -11.41 1.25
CA THR A 2 10.23 -10.50 2.03
C THR A 2 10.31 -9.06 1.52
N ASN A 3 11.36 -8.72 0.74
CA ASN A 3 11.59 -7.35 0.27
C ASN A 3 10.84 -7.03 -1.03
N LYS A 4 10.15 -8.00 -1.62
CA LYS A 4 9.38 -7.83 -2.85
C LYS A 4 7.90 -7.58 -2.54
N PHE A 5 7.34 -6.54 -3.15
CA PHE A 5 5.90 -6.31 -3.13
C PHE A 5 5.20 -7.30 -4.08
N ILE A 6 4.55 -8.32 -3.50
CA ILE A 6 3.85 -9.39 -4.23
C ILE A 6 2.46 -9.55 -3.57
N PRO A 7 1.44 -8.78 -3.99
CA PRO A 7 0.10 -8.83 -3.40
C PRO A 7 -0.57 -10.21 -3.50
N GLU A 8 -0.34 -10.91 -4.62
CA GLU A 8 -0.99 -12.18 -4.96
C GLU A 8 -0.68 -13.28 -3.94
N ARG A 9 0.38 -13.11 -3.14
CA ARG A 9 0.73 -14.06 -2.07
C ARG A 9 -0.41 -14.28 -1.08
N TYR A 10 -1.28 -13.29 -0.90
CA TYR A 10 -2.39 -13.35 0.06
C TYR A 10 -3.65 -13.97 -0.52
N PHE A 11 -3.66 -14.35 -1.80
CA PHE A 11 -4.80 -15.09 -2.41
C PHE A 11 -4.73 -16.60 -2.12
N MET A 12 -3.61 -17.08 -1.61
CA MET A 12 -3.41 -18.50 -1.32
C MET A 12 -3.97 -18.87 0.07
N PRO A 13 -4.67 -20.01 0.18
CA PRO A 13 -5.17 -20.48 1.47
C PRO A 13 -4.01 -20.79 2.43
N GLY A 14 -4.19 -20.49 3.71
CA GLY A 14 -3.18 -20.72 4.76
C GLY A 14 -2.11 -19.64 4.86
N VAL A 15 -2.08 -18.66 3.95
CA VAL A 15 -1.24 -17.46 4.11
C VAL A 15 -1.92 -16.50 5.09
N ARG A 16 -1.14 -16.03 6.06
CA ARG A 16 -1.61 -15.07 7.06
C ARG A 16 -1.71 -13.68 6.44
N ASP A 17 -2.88 -13.05 6.56
CA ASP A 17 -3.12 -11.68 6.16
C ASP A 17 -2.52 -10.71 7.19
N PRO A 18 -1.55 -9.84 6.81
CA PRO A 18 -0.97 -8.84 7.70
C PRO A 18 -1.98 -7.90 8.35
N ALA A 19 -3.11 -7.62 7.69
CA ALA A 19 -4.20 -6.82 8.27
C ALA A 19 -4.75 -7.46 9.54
N LEU A 20 -4.86 -8.80 9.53
CA LEU A 20 -5.33 -9.61 10.65
C LEU A 20 -4.22 -10.00 11.62
N THR A 21 -2.96 -9.99 11.18
CA THR A 21 -1.84 -10.56 11.94
C THR A 21 -0.80 -9.56 12.41
N GLY A 22 -1.07 -8.25 12.41
CA GLY A 22 -0.26 -7.32 13.20
C GLY A 22 -0.06 -5.92 12.63
N ALA A 23 -0.55 -5.60 11.43
CA ALA A 23 -0.42 -4.25 10.87
C ALA A 23 -1.02 -3.17 11.78
N PHE A 24 -2.06 -3.52 12.54
CA PHE A 24 -2.76 -2.65 13.49
C PHE A 24 -2.43 -2.93 14.96
N GLY A 25 -1.41 -3.73 15.24
CA GLY A 25 -1.05 -4.15 16.60
C GLY A 25 -1.96 -5.26 17.16
N PHE A 26 -1.87 -5.50 18.47
CA PHE A 26 -2.53 -6.64 19.13
C PHE A 26 -3.03 -6.30 20.54
N GLY A 27 -3.98 -7.12 21.02
CA GLY A 27 -4.46 -7.12 22.40
C GLY A 27 -5.20 -5.84 22.76
N ARG A 28 -5.08 -5.42 24.03
CA ARG A 28 -5.84 -4.28 24.59
C ARG A 28 -5.54 -2.92 23.94
N ARG A 29 -4.47 -2.82 23.15
CA ARG A 29 -4.00 -1.58 22.49
C ARG A 29 -3.97 -1.69 20.97
N ILE A 30 -4.70 -2.66 20.41
CA ILE A 30 -4.93 -2.74 18.96
C ILE A 30 -5.53 -1.43 18.45
N CYS A 31 -5.14 -1.00 17.24
CA CYS A 31 -5.62 0.23 16.64
C CYS A 31 -7.16 0.19 16.54
N PRO A 32 -7.90 1.09 17.22
CA PRO A 32 -9.36 1.10 17.14
C PRO A 32 -9.87 1.55 15.76
N GLY A 33 -9.00 2.15 14.94
CA GLY A 33 -9.32 2.65 13.61
C GLY A 33 -9.06 1.66 12.47
N SER A 34 -8.72 0.39 12.74
CA SER A 34 -8.34 -0.58 11.70
C SER A 34 -9.41 -0.73 10.61
N HIS A 35 -10.66 -0.96 10.99
CA HIS A 35 -11.76 -1.13 10.05
C HIS A 35 -12.02 0.13 9.21
N MET A 36 -11.91 1.31 9.82
CA MET A 36 -12.05 2.57 9.10
C MET A 36 -10.89 2.73 8.10
N ALA A 37 -9.66 2.41 8.50
CA ALA A 37 -8.49 2.52 7.65
C ALA A 37 -8.56 1.57 6.45
N GLU A 38 -8.91 0.30 6.66
CA GLU A 38 -9.06 -0.71 5.60
C GLU A 38 -10.12 -0.30 4.58
N ASN A 39 -11.33 0.04 5.04
CA ASN A 39 -12.42 0.46 4.15
C ASN A 39 -12.07 1.74 3.39
N SER A 40 -11.47 2.73 4.07
CA SER A 40 -11.08 3.98 3.45
C SER A 40 -9.99 3.78 2.40
N LEU A 41 -9.00 2.92 2.68
CA LEU A 41 -7.91 2.61 1.76
C LEU A 41 -8.44 1.89 0.53
N PHE A 42 -9.31 0.89 0.71
CA PHE A 42 -9.94 0.16 -0.38
C PHE A 42 -10.70 1.10 -1.32
N ILE A 43 -11.58 1.94 -0.78
CA ILE A 43 -12.36 2.89 -1.58
C ILE A 43 -11.42 3.85 -2.33
N LYS A 44 -10.42 4.42 -1.64
CA LYS A 44 -9.47 5.36 -2.26
C LYS A 44 -8.72 4.72 -3.42
N ILE A 45 -8.18 3.52 -3.24
CA ILE A 45 -7.45 2.79 -4.30
C ILE A 45 -8.39 2.49 -5.47
N ALA A 46 -9.58 1.95 -5.21
CA ALA A 46 -10.56 1.65 -6.25
C ALA A 46 -10.98 2.91 -7.02
N SER A 47 -11.25 4.02 -6.32
CA SER A 47 -11.58 5.30 -6.95
C SER A 47 -10.44 5.87 -7.79
N MET A 48 -9.18 5.75 -7.33
CA MET A 48 -8.02 6.19 -8.10
C MET A 48 -7.86 5.37 -9.38
N LEU A 49 -7.94 4.04 -9.28
CA LEU A 49 -7.81 3.15 -10.43
C LEU A 49 -8.97 3.29 -11.44
N GLN A 50 -10.14 3.72 -10.98
CA GLN A 50 -11.30 3.98 -11.84
C GLN A 50 -11.12 5.23 -12.72
N VAL A 51 -10.41 6.25 -12.23
CA VAL A 51 -10.40 7.59 -12.84
C VAL A 51 -9.05 7.93 -13.49
N PHE A 52 -7.95 7.36 -13.00
CA PHE A 52 -6.61 7.71 -13.44
C PHE A 52 -5.89 6.53 -14.10
N ASP A 53 -5.06 6.84 -15.10
CA ASP A 53 -4.01 5.95 -15.60
C ASP A 53 -2.70 6.31 -14.89
N ILE A 54 -2.25 5.44 -13.98
CA ILE A 54 -1.10 5.70 -13.11
C ILE A 54 0.16 5.19 -13.81
N SER A 55 1.09 6.09 -14.11
CA SER A 55 2.38 5.74 -14.73
C SER A 55 3.55 6.47 -14.06
N GLY A 56 4.76 5.96 -14.27
CA GLY A 56 5.99 6.56 -13.77
C GLY A 56 6.33 7.89 -14.48
N PRO A 57 7.27 8.67 -13.93
CA PRO A 57 7.73 9.90 -14.55
C PRO A 57 8.28 9.64 -15.95
N ARG A 58 8.01 10.58 -16.88
CA ARG A 58 8.49 10.52 -18.26
C ARG A 58 9.28 11.77 -18.60
N ASP A 59 10.27 11.63 -19.47
CA ASP A 59 11.00 12.77 -20.04
C ASP A 59 10.17 13.50 -21.11
N ALA A 60 10.71 14.61 -21.64
CA ALA A 60 10.06 15.39 -22.69
C ALA A 60 9.83 14.62 -24.01
N THR A 61 10.48 13.47 -24.17
CA THR A 61 10.33 12.59 -25.34
C THR A 61 9.37 11.42 -25.08
N GLY A 62 8.78 11.35 -23.87
CA GLY A 62 7.82 10.33 -23.46
C GLY A 62 8.45 9.02 -22.97
N ARG A 63 9.77 8.97 -22.79
CA ARG A 63 10.49 7.78 -22.25
C ARG A 63 10.35 7.72 -20.74
N GLU A 64 10.15 6.52 -20.21
CA GLU A 64 10.04 6.28 -18.77
C GLU A 64 11.38 6.51 -18.08
N LEU A 65 11.33 7.29 -17.00
CA LEU A 65 12.46 7.55 -16.13
C LEU A 65 12.43 6.56 -14.95
N PRO A 66 13.60 6.15 -14.43
CA PRO A 66 13.66 5.31 -13.25
C PRO A 66 12.99 6.03 -12.07
N LEU A 67 12.14 5.29 -11.35
CA LEU A 67 11.51 5.75 -10.11
C LEU A 67 12.54 5.68 -8.98
N GLU A 68 13.22 6.79 -8.72
CA GLU A 68 14.03 6.95 -7.51
C GLU A 68 13.14 7.39 -6.34
N TYR A 69 13.12 6.59 -5.28
CA TYR A 69 12.41 6.93 -4.05
C TYR A 69 13.39 6.93 -2.88
N THR A 70 13.20 7.88 -1.97
CA THR A 70 13.95 7.94 -0.72
C THR A 70 12.96 7.82 0.42
N PHE A 71 13.31 7.03 1.44
CA PHE A 71 12.52 6.99 2.66
C PHE A 71 12.88 8.20 3.51
N SER A 72 11.93 9.11 3.69
CA SER A 72 12.05 10.16 4.69
C SER A 72 11.70 9.60 6.07
N SER A 73 12.43 10.03 7.10
CA SER A 73 12.10 9.72 8.49
C SER A 73 11.01 10.67 8.98
N GLY A 74 9.89 10.14 9.49
CA GLY A 74 8.79 10.94 10.02
C GLY A 74 7.48 10.16 10.13
N PHE A 75 6.46 10.78 10.73
CA PHE A 75 5.11 10.20 10.80
C PHE A 75 4.27 10.47 9.55
N PHE A 76 4.57 11.56 8.83
CA PHE A 76 4.03 11.91 7.52
C PHE A 76 5.16 12.45 6.64
N SER A 77 5.18 12.06 5.37
CA SER A 77 5.94 12.73 4.31
C SER A 77 4.93 13.30 3.33
N HIS A 78 4.99 14.61 3.09
CA HIS A 78 4.17 15.27 2.07
C HIS A 78 4.82 15.14 0.68
#